data_AF-A0A3D1MG02-F1
#
_entry.id   AF-A0A3D1MG02-F1
#
_cell.length_a   1.000
_cell.length_b   1.000
_cell.length_c   1.000
_cell.angle_alpha   90.00
_cell.angle_beta   90.00
_cell.angle_gamma   90.00
#
_symmetry.space_group_name_H-M   'P 1'
#
loop_
_entity.id
_entity.type
_entity.pdbx_description
1 polymer ?
#
loop_
_entity_poly.entity_id
_entity_poly.type
_entity_poly.pdbx_seq_one_letter_code
_entity_poly.pdbx_strand_id
1 'polypeptide(L)'
;EFNEKLQDKNTIVIDMRNHYEHEVGRFENAITPDVDNFRDSLPFIEETILQSNEDKEVLLYCTGGIRCEKASAWFKHKGYHNVYQLEGGIIHYTHEAKTLGLDNKFKGKNFVFDHRLGERISEDILSTCHQCGSPCDDHTNCANVGCNLLFIQCSSCAQDYNACCSNTCKEVITWPEEKQSQWRRQRKEAEAKSGQRNVFRKGRFPDNVKHA
;
A
#
# COMPACT_ATOMS: atom_id res chain seq x y z
N GLU A 1 3.30 8.86 -23.96
CA GLU A 1 2.91 7.44 -23.87
C GLU A 1 2.18 7.06 -22.58
N PHE A 2 2.84 6.91 -21.42
CA PHE A 2 2.16 6.41 -20.21
C PHE A 2 0.93 7.24 -19.81
N ASN A 3 1.06 8.57 -19.80
CA ASN A 3 -0.06 9.48 -19.54
C ASN A 3 -1.21 9.35 -20.54
N GLU A 4 -0.94 8.99 -21.79
CA GLU A 4 -1.98 8.80 -22.81
C GLU A 4 -2.74 7.51 -22.56
N LYS A 5 -2.02 6.41 -22.28
CA LYS A 5 -2.62 5.11 -21.92
C LYS A 5 -3.43 5.18 -20.62
N LEU A 6 -3.00 5.98 -19.64
CA LEU A 6 -3.78 6.21 -18.42
C LEU A 6 -5.18 6.81 -18.69
N GLN A 7 -5.37 7.52 -19.80
CA GLN A 7 -6.64 8.17 -20.15
C GLN A 7 -7.49 7.33 -21.12
N ASP A 8 -6.95 6.23 -21.64
CA ASP A 8 -7.67 5.35 -22.55
C ASP A 8 -8.65 4.45 -21.77
N LYS A 9 -9.92 4.49 -22.19
CA LYS A 9 -10.99 3.67 -21.58
C LYS A 9 -10.82 2.17 -21.88
N ASN A 10 -10.01 1.82 -22.87
CA ASN A 10 -9.65 0.45 -23.19
C ASN A 10 -8.41 -0.06 -22.42
N THR A 11 -7.88 0.74 -21.51
CA THR A 11 -6.74 0.37 -20.67
C THR A 11 -7.19 0.09 -19.23
N ILE A 12 -6.74 -1.04 -18.70
CA ILE A 12 -6.84 -1.39 -17.28
C ILE A 12 -5.52 -1.03 -16.63
N VAL A 13 -5.57 -0.13 -15.65
CA VAL A 13 -4.40 0.26 -14.87
C VAL A 13 -4.34 -0.58 -13.60
N ILE A 14 -3.23 -1.28 -13.37
CA ILE A 14 -3.05 -2.15 -12.21
C ILE A 14 -1.86 -1.66 -11.37
N ASP A 15 -2.16 -1.33 -10.11
CA ASP A 15 -1.18 -1.05 -9.08
C ASP A 15 -0.63 -2.37 -8.54
N MET A 16 0.60 -2.71 -8.91
CA MET A 16 1.27 -3.93 -8.43
C MET A 16 1.82 -3.77 -7.02
N ARG A 17 1.46 -2.69 -6.31
CA ARG A 17 1.86 -2.44 -4.94
C ARG A 17 0.89 -3.04 -3.93
N ASN A 18 1.26 -3.03 -2.65
CA ASN A 18 0.39 -3.45 -1.58
C ASN A 18 -0.64 -2.35 -1.25
N HIS A 19 -1.74 -2.72 -0.57
CA HIS A 19 -2.80 -1.79 -0.17
C HIS A 19 -2.29 -0.54 0.55
N TYR A 20 -1.41 -0.70 1.55
CA TYR A 20 -0.85 0.45 2.28
C TYR A 20 -0.05 1.42 1.41
N GLU A 21 0.45 0.99 0.26
CA GLU A 21 1.15 1.88 -0.68
C GLU A 21 0.15 2.63 -1.57
N HIS A 22 -0.97 1.98 -1.90
CA HIS A 22 -2.05 2.51 -2.73
C HIS A 22 -2.98 3.49 -1.99
N GLU A 23 -3.22 3.25 -0.71
CA GLU A 23 -4.15 4.06 0.10
C GLU A 23 -3.71 5.53 0.19
N VAL A 24 -2.40 5.79 0.24
CA VAL A 24 -1.83 7.15 0.36
C VAL A 24 -1.49 7.81 -0.97
N GLY A 25 -1.43 7.06 -2.06
CA GLY A 25 -1.13 7.63 -3.37
C GLY A 25 -1.25 6.61 -4.49
N ARG A 26 -1.75 7.04 -5.64
CA ARG A 26 -2.05 6.18 -6.78
C ARG A 26 -2.27 7.00 -8.06
N PHE A 27 -2.21 6.32 -9.21
CA PHE A 27 -2.80 6.86 -10.42
C PHE A 27 -4.33 6.77 -10.32
N GLU A 28 -5.03 7.71 -10.95
CA GLU A 28 -6.48 7.70 -11.02
C GLU A 28 -6.99 6.41 -11.70
N ASN A 29 -8.09 5.86 -11.21
CA ASN A 29 -8.71 4.61 -11.70
C ASN A 29 -7.84 3.34 -11.62
N ALA A 30 -6.68 3.39 -10.96
CA ALA A 30 -5.85 2.21 -10.77
C ALA A 30 -6.53 1.18 -9.86
N ILE A 31 -6.50 -0.09 -10.28
CA ILE A 31 -6.98 -1.23 -9.50
C ILE A 31 -5.82 -1.79 -8.69
N THR A 32 -6.05 -2.02 -7.39
CA THR A 32 -5.08 -2.73 -6.54
C THR A 32 -5.62 -4.11 -6.18
N PRO A 33 -4.86 -5.18 -6.47
CA PRO A 33 -5.22 -6.55 -6.07
C PRO A 33 -5.43 -6.65 -4.55
N ASP A 34 -6.51 -7.29 -4.13
CA ASP A 34 -6.86 -7.41 -2.71
C ASP A 34 -6.09 -8.55 -2.00
N VAL A 35 -4.77 -8.57 -2.13
CA VAL A 35 -3.88 -9.60 -1.55
C VAL A 35 -2.82 -8.99 -0.61
N ASP A 36 -2.21 -9.83 0.24
CA ASP A 36 -1.21 -9.39 1.22
C ASP A 36 0.23 -9.45 0.71
N ASN A 37 0.48 -10.20 -0.37
CA ASN A 37 1.81 -10.33 -0.93
C ASN A 37 1.80 -10.41 -2.46
N PHE A 38 2.93 -10.04 -3.05
CA PHE A 38 3.11 -9.97 -4.50
C PHE A 38 2.88 -11.31 -5.20
N ARG A 39 3.27 -12.44 -4.59
CA ARG A 39 3.13 -13.75 -5.24
C ARG A 39 1.66 -14.09 -5.48
N ASP A 40 0.82 -13.76 -4.51
CA ASP A 40 -0.62 -14.02 -4.58
C ASP A 40 -1.33 -13.02 -5.53
N SER A 41 -0.69 -11.88 -5.83
CA SER A 41 -1.28 -10.86 -6.72
C SER A 41 -1.41 -11.33 -8.16
N LEU A 42 -0.47 -12.15 -8.64
CA LEU A 42 -0.44 -12.62 -10.03
C LEU A 42 -1.63 -13.51 -10.39
N PRO A 43 -1.90 -14.62 -9.67
CA PRO A 43 -3.08 -15.44 -9.95
C PRO A 43 -4.38 -14.67 -9.67
N PHE A 44 -4.40 -13.81 -8.64
CA PHE A 44 -5.58 -12.98 -8.35
C PHE A 44 -5.95 -12.06 -9.53
N ILE A 45 -4.97 -11.33 -10.08
CA ILE A 45 -5.19 -10.45 -11.24
C ILE A 45 -5.66 -11.27 -12.45
N GLU A 46 -5.03 -12.41 -12.70
CA GLU A 46 -5.40 -13.30 -13.80
C GLU A 46 -6.87 -13.71 -13.71
N GLU A 47 -7.28 -14.26 -12.57
CA GLU A 47 -8.62 -14.81 -12.35
C GLU A 47 -9.72 -13.72 -12.25
N THR A 48 -9.42 -12.59 -11.62
CA THR A 48 -10.46 -11.58 -11.30
C THR A 48 -10.52 -10.42 -12.27
N ILE A 49 -9.45 -10.16 -13.03
CA ILE A 49 -9.35 -8.99 -13.91
C ILE A 49 -9.13 -9.43 -15.36
N LEU A 50 -8.08 -10.21 -15.63
CA LEU A 50 -7.63 -10.42 -17.02
C LEU A 50 -8.49 -11.39 -17.82
N GLN A 51 -8.96 -12.48 -17.21
CA GLN A 51 -9.80 -13.49 -17.88
C GLN A 51 -11.08 -12.91 -18.51
N SER A 52 -11.62 -11.81 -17.98
CA SER A 52 -12.82 -11.14 -18.53
C SER A 52 -12.48 -9.95 -19.43
N ASN A 53 -11.20 -9.68 -19.69
CA ASN A 53 -10.72 -8.48 -20.37
C ASN A 53 -9.51 -8.76 -21.29
N GLU A 54 -9.49 -9.93 -21.96
CA GLU A 54 -8.35 -10.38 -22.77
C GLU A 54 -7.96 -9.40 -23.90
N ASP A 55 -8.94 -8.67 -24.45
CA ASP A 55 -8.71 -7.69 -25.53
C ASP A 55 -8.21 -6.33 -25.03
N LYS A 56 -8.28 -6.06 -23.72
CA LYS A 56 -7.89 -4.76 -23.16
C LYS A 56 -6.39 -4.65 -22.98
N GLU A 57 -5.90 -3.41 -23.02
CA GLU A 57 -4.52 -3.15 -22.62
C GLU A 57 -4.40 -3.19 -21.09
N VAL A 58 -3.33 -3.80 -20.60
CA VAL A 58 -3.01 -3.88 -19.17
C VAL A 58 -1.80 -3.02 -18.91
N LEU A 59 -1.94 -1.99 -18.09
CA LEU A 59 -0.89 -1.05 -17.74
C LEU A 59 -0.48 -1.24 -16.28
N LEU A 60 0.71 -1.78 -16.06
CA LEU A 60 1.22 -2.11 -14.73
C LEU A 60 2.10 -0.98 -14.19
N TYR A 61 2.01 -0.67 -12.90
CA TYR A 61 3.00 0.18 -12.24
C TYR A 61 3.31 -0.28 -10.81
N CYS A 62 4.48 0.11 -10.33
CA CYS A 62 4.87 0.01 -8.93
C CYS A 62 5.90 1.10 -8.61
N THR A 63 6.41 1.13 -7.37
CA THR A 63 7.35 2.16 -6.90
C THR A 63 8.59 2.32 -7.79
N GLY A 64 9.25 1.22 -8.16
CA GLY A 64 10.54 1.23 -8.88
C GLY A 64 10.65 0.22 -10.02
N GLY A 65 9.53 -0.22 -10.60
CA GLY A 65 9.48 -1.11 -11.77
C GLY A 65 9.65 -2.62 -11.50
N ILE A 66 10.42 -3.04 -10.48
CA ILE A 66 10.79 -4.47 -10.30
C ILE A 66 9.62 -5.46 -10.18
N ARG A 67 8.50 -5.06 -9.56
CA ARG A 67 7.29 -5.92 -9.48
C ARG A 67 6.61 -6.03 -10.83
N CYS A 68 6.62 -4.96 -11.62
CA CYS A 68 6.08 -4.93 -12.97
C CYS A 68 6.88 -5.80 -13.92
N GLU A 69 8.21 -5.80 -13.85
CA GLU A 69 9.05 -6.70 -14.67
C GLU A 69 8.62 -8.17 -14.52
N LYS A 70 8.46 -8.60 -13.26
CA LYS A 70 8.05 -9.97 -12.94
C LYS A 70 6.61 -10.26 -13.38
N ALA A 71 5.70 -9.32 -13.15
CA ALA A 71 4.29 -9.47 -13.51
C ALA A 71 4.08 -9.48 -15.03
N SER A 72 4.73 -8.57 -15.76
CA SER A 72 4.74 -8.52 -17.22
C SER A 72 5.23 -9.84 -17.82
N ALA A 73 6.33 -10.39 -17.30
CA ALA A 73 6.83 -11.69 -17.75
C ALA A 73 5.84 -12.84 -17.46
N TRP A 74 5.22 -12.84 -16.28
CA TRP A 74 4.20 -13.82 -15.90
C TRP A 74 3.00 -13.78 -16.86
N PHE A 75 2.39 -12.61 -17.06
CA PHE A 75 1.19 -12.49 -17.90
C PHE A 75 1.49 -12.78 -19.38
N LYS A 76 2.65 -12.36 -19.90
CA LYS A 76 3.06 -12.72 -21.26
C LYS A 76 3.24 -14.23 -21.43
N HIS A 77 3.82 -14.91 -20.45
CA HIS A 77 3.95 -16.37 -20.47
C HIS A 77 2.57 -17.08 -20.44
N LYS A 78 1.57 -16.47 -19.80
CA LYS A 78 0.19 -16.96 -19.76
C LYS A 78 -0.63 -16.65 -21.02
N GLY A 79 -0.07 -15.94 -22.00
CA GLY A 79 -0.74 -15.63 -23.28
C GLY A 79 -1.36 -14.24 -23.35
N TYR A 80 -1.20 -13.38 -22.33
CA TYR A 80 -1.65 -11.99 -22.39
C TYR A 80 -0.62 -11.14 -23.13
N HIS A 81 -0.96 -10.69 -24.33
CA HIS A 81 -0.01 -9.97 -25.20
C HIS A 81 -0.02 -8.45 -25.00
N ASN A 82 -1.15 -7.87 -24.60
CA ASN A 82 -1.34 -6.42 -24.45
C ASN A 82 -0.92 -5.91 -23.06
N VAL A 83 0.26 -6.33 -22.57
CA VAL A 83 0.77 -5.97 -21.23
C VAL A 83 1.91 -4.97 -21.32
N TYR A 84 1.66 -3.79 -20.78
CA TYR A 84 2.55 -2.63 -20.71
C TYR A 84 2.89 -2.32 -19.25
N GLN A 85 3.99 -1.60 -19.03
CA GLN A 85 4.42 -1.23 -17.68
C GLN A 85 5.05 0.16 -17.64
N LEU A 86 5.00 0.78 -16.47
CA LEU A 86 5.74 2.02 -16.19
C LEU A 86 7.22 1.72 -16.00
N GLU A 87 8.05 2.06 -16.99
CA GLU A 87 9.49 1.89 -16.90
C GLU A 87 10.09 2.73 -15.77
N GLY A 88 10.90 2.09 -14.92
CA GLY A 88 11.47 2.72 -13.72
C GLY A 88 10.45 3.03 -12.61
N GLY A 89 9.17 2.73 -12.81
CA GLY A 89 8.11 2.93 -11.81
C GLY A 89 7.80 4.39 -11.49
N ILE A 90 7.08 4.59 -10.38
CA ILE A 90 6.63 5.92 -9.91
C ILE A 90 7.82 6.87 -9.69
N ILE A 91 8.95 6.36 -9.18
CA ILE A 91 10.15 7.16 -8.93
C ILE A 91 10.66 7.79 -10.24
N HIS A 92 10.80 6.99 -11.30
CA HIS A 92 11.26 7.50 -12.59
C HIS A 92 10.23 8.44 -13.23
N TYR A 93 8.95 8.04 -13.23
CA TYR A 93 7.85 8.84 -13.74
C TYR A 93 7.79 10.26 -13.15
N THR A 94 7.89 10.36 -11.82
CA THR A 94 7.80 11.66 -11.12
C THR A 94 9.02 12.53 -11.40
N HIS A 95 10.20 11.92 -11.55
CA HIS A 95 11.41 12.61 -11.97
C HIS A 95 11.27 13.15 -13.41
N GLU A 96 10.84 12.32 -14.35
CA GLU A 96 10.63 12.73 -15.75
C GLU A 96 9.56 13.81 -15.87
N ALA A 97 8.41 13.65 -15.20
CA ALA A 97 7.33 14.62 -15.24
C ALA A 97 7.81 16.00 -14.77
N LYS A 98 8.61 16.04 -13.70
CA LYS A 98 9.20 17.28 -13.19
C LYS A 98 10.25 17.86 -14.15
N THR A 99 11.18 17.04 -14.62
CA THR A 99 12.31 17.49 -15.47
C THR A 99 11.83 17.99 -16.84
N LEU A 100 10.80 17.34 -17.39
CA LEU A 100 10.25 17.65 -18.72
C LEU A 100 9.03 18.58 -18.67
N GLY A 101 8.57 18.97 -17.47
CA GLY A 101 7.38 19.82 -17.30
C GLY A 101 6.08 19.16 -17.77
N LEU A 102 5.99 17.83 -17.69
CA LEU A 102 4.80 17.07 -18.06
C LEU A 102 3.75 17.13 -16.95
N ASP A 103 2.50 16.94 -17.33
CA ASP A 103 1.40 16.83 -16.38
C ASP A 103 1.56 15.57 -15.50
N ASN A 104 1.65 15.77 -14.19
CA ASN A 104 1.78 14.69 -13.21
C ASN A 104 0.39 14.11 -12.88
N LYS A 105 0.17 12.87 -13.29
CA LYS A 105 -1.08 12.14 -13.06
C LYS A 105 -1.07 11.31 -11.78
N PHE A 106 0.06 11.18 -11.09
CA PHE A 106 0.11 10.47 -9.83
C PHE A 106 -0.38 11.36 -8.69
N LYS A 107 -1.32 10.87 -7.90
CA LYS A 107 -1.95 11.59 -6.80
C LYS A 107 -1.44 11.11 -5.45
N GLY A 108 -1.14 12.02 -4.54
CA GLY A 108 -0.78 11.74 -3.15
C GLY A 108 0.70 11.46 -2.92
N LYS A 109 0.98 10.48 -2.07
CA LYS A 109 2.32 10.07 -1.63
C LYS A 109 2.75 8.77 -2.30
N ASN A 110 4.01 8.71 -2.72
CA ASN A 110 4.65 7.46 -3.09
C ASN A 110 5.28 6.83 -1.85
N PHE A 111 4.77 5.68 -1.39
CA PHE A 111 5.37 4.94 -0.28
C PHE A 111 6.78 4.45 -0.64
N VAL A 112 7.74 4.71 0.24
CA VAL A 112 9.14 4.27 0.11
C VAL A 112 9.55 3.40 1.30
N PHE A 113 10.38 2.39 1.04
CA PHE A 113 10.75 1.34 2.00
C PHE A 113 11.96 1.74 2.86
N ASP A 114 11.95 2.97 3.36
CA ASP A 114 12.98 3.51 4.27
C ASP A 114 12.31 4.35 5.37
N HIS A 115 13.12 5.02 6.20
CA HIS A 115 12.65 5.80 7.35
C HIS A 115 11.70 6.95 7.00
N ARG A 116 11.67 7.38 5.72
CA ARG A 116 10.78 8.46 5.26
C ARG A 116 9.33 7.99 5.15
N LEU A 117 9.12 6.69 4.90
CA LEU A 117 7.81 6.03 4.70
C LEU A 117 6.91 6.62 3.59
N GLY A 118 7.29 7.73 2.98
CA GLY A 118 6.60 8.30 1.83
C GLY A 118 7.33 9.52 1.28
N GLU A 119 7.18 9.73 -0.02
CA GLU A 119 7.57 10.95 -0.70
C GLU A 119 6.32 11.63 -1.25
N ARG A 120 6.13 12.90 -0.92
CA ARG A 120 5.01 13.71 -1.42
C ARG A 120 5.18 13.96 -2.92
N ILE A 121 4.23 13.48 -3.72
CA ILE A 121 4.24 13.64 -5.19
C ILE A 121 3.24 14.71 -5.64
N SER A 122 2.06 14.78 -5.01
CA SER A 122 1.10 15.85 -5.18
C SER A 122 0.44 16.23 -3.85
N GLU A 123 -0.17 17.42 -3.79
CA GLU A 123 -0.86 17.95 -2.61
C GLU A 123 -2.15 17.19 -2.25
N ASP A 124 -2.57 16.22 -3.08
CA ASP A 124 -3.75 15.41 -2.82
C ASP A 124 -3.55 14.54 -1.57
N ILE A 125 -4.54 14.51 -0.69
CA ILE A 125 -4.59 13.60 0.47
C ILE A 125 -5.67 12.56 0.19
N LEU A 126 -5.26 11.33 -0.11
CA LEU A 126 -6.18 10.28 -0.56
C LEU A 126 -6.71 9.38 0.55
N SER A 127 -6.12 9.47 1.74
CA SER A 127 -6.43 8.62 2.88
C SER A 127 -6.90 9.42 4.09
N THR A 128 -7.29 8.70 5.13
CA THR A 128 -7.72 9.27 6.40
C THR A 128 -7.00 8.61 7.55
N CYS A 129 -6.96 9.28 8.70
CA CYS A 129 -6.46 8.71 9.93
C CYS A 129 -7.30 7.49 10.29
N HIS A 130 -6.64 6.36 10.52
CA HIS A 130 -7.31 5.11 10.85
C HIS A 130 -7.94 5.09 12.26
N GLN A 131 -7.75 6.15 13.05
CA GLN A 131 -8.27 6.28 14.41
C GLN A 131 -9.41 7.31 14.52
N CYS A 132 -9.27 8.48 13.91
CA CYS A 132 -10.28 9.55 14.00
C CYS A 132 -10.96 9.90 12.67
N GLY A 133 -10.50 9.35 11.54
CA GLY A 133 -11.05 9.63 10.21
C GLY A 133 -10.67 10.99 9.62
N SER A 134 -9.85 11.81 10.30
CA SER A 134 -9.39 13.08 9.74
C SER A 134 -8.54 12.85 8.48
N PRO A 135 -8.63 13.70 7.44
CA PRO A 135 -7.74 13.59 6.28
C PRO A 135 -6.26 13.64 6.68
N CYS A 136 -5.52 12.58 6.36
CA CYS A 136 -4.06 12.51 6.50
C CYS A 136 -3.55 11.26 5.78
N ASP A 137 -2.25 11.24 5.49
CA ASP A 137 -1.57 10.18 4.75
C ASP A 137 -0.16 9.94 5.30
N ASP A 138 0.01 10.14 6.61
CA ASP A 138 1.24 9.86 7.33
C ASP A 138 1.21 8.43 7.85
N HIS A 139 2.05 7.58 7.25
CA HIS A 139 2.29 6.24 7.75
C HIS A 139 3.08 6.27 9.06
N THR A 140 2.61 5.48 10.01
CA THR A 140 3.20 5.30 11.33
C THR A 140 3.34 3.82 11.63
N ASN A 141 4.48 3.41 12.16
CA ASN A 141 4.62 2.11 12.80
C ASN A 141 4.20 2.24 14.26
N CYS A 142 3.32 1.36 14.72
CA CYS A 142 2.88 1.31 16.11
C CYS A 142 4.10 1.27 17.05
N ALA A 143 4.18 2.21 17.98
CA ALA A 143 5.29 2.32 18.94
C ALA A 143 5.45 1.06 19.81
N ASN A 144 4.39 0.26 19.98
CA ASN A 144 4.54 -1.11 20.47
C ASN A 144 5.25 -1.96 19.41
N VAL A 145 6.58 -2.12 19.57
CA VAL A 145 7.45 -2.94 18.71
C VAL A 145 7.00 -4.40 18.57
N GLY A 146 6.26 -4.93 19.54
CA GLY A 146 5.65 -6.26 19.42
C GLY A 146 4.42 -6.29 18.51
N CYS A 147 3.75 -5.15 18.34
CA CYS A 147 2.66 -4.98 17.41
C CYS A 147 3.16 -4.71 16.00
N ASN A 148 4.06 -3.72 15.85
CA ASN A 148 4.68 -3.32 14.59
C ASN A 148 3.70 -3.14 13.41
N LEU A 149 2.48 -2.69 13.73
CA LEU A 149 1.46 -2.38 12.73
C LEU A 149 1.84 -1.09 12.00
N LEU A 150 1.89 -1.14 10.68
CA LEU A 150 1.96 0.04 9.80
C LEU A 150 0.54 0.53 9.51
N PHE A 151 0.25 1.80 9.81
CA PHE A 151 -1.08 2.40 9.67
C PHE A 151 -0.99 3.91 9.43
N ILE A 152 -2.10 4.56 9.05
CA ILE A 152 -2.14 6.01 8.88
C ILE A 152 -2.61 6.69 10.18
N GLN A 153 -1.81 7.65 10.65
CA GLN A 153 -2.06 8.36 11.90
C GLN A 153 -1.82 9.86 11.75
N CYS A 154 -2.82 10.68 12.10
CA CYS A 154 -2.63 12.13 12.13
C CYS A 154 -1.86 12.54 13.40
N SER A 155 -1.30 13.76 13.38
CA SER A 155 -0.50 14.29 14.49
C SER A 155 -1.24 14.33 15.83
N SER A 156 -2.54 14.65 15.83
CA SER A 156 -3.36 14.61 17.06
C SER A 156 -3.45 13.21 17.64
N CYS A 157 -3.83 12.21 16.83
CA CYS A 157 -3.91 10.84 17.31
C CYS A 157 -2.54 10.26 17.67
N ALA A 158 -1.46 10.69 17.02
CA ALA A 158 -0.11 10.30 17.41
C ALA A 158 0.21 10.77 18.84
N GLN A 159 -0.26 11.95 19.25
CA GLN A 159 -0.15 12.42 20.63
C GLN A 159 -1.09 11.65 21.56
N ASP A 160 -2.37 11.51 21.18
CA ASP A 160 -3.39 10.87 22.03
C ASP A 160 -3.09 9.39 22.30
N TYR A 161 -2.52 8.68 21.33
CA TYR A 161 -2.21 7.25 21.41
C TYR A 161 -0.72 6.94 21.64
N ASN A 162 0.14 7.93 21.88
CA ASN A 162 1.60 7.74 21.98
C ASN A 162 2.16 6.95 20.78
N ALA A 163 1.81 7.36 19.56
CA ALA A 163 2.15 6.69 18.30
C ALA A 163 1.75 5.19 18.23
N CYS A 164 0.79 4.76 19.05
CA CYS A 164 0.25 3.41 19.00
C CYS A 164 -1.02 3.33 18.16
N CYS A 165 -1.29 2.15 17.60
CA CYS A 165 -2.51 1.91 16.83
C CYS A 165 -3.77 1.78 17.69
N SER A 166 -3.64 1.51 19.00
CA SER A 166 -4.77 1.30 19.91
C SER A 166 -4.41 1.63 21.36
N ASN A 167 -5.44 1.80 22.20
CA ASN A 167 -5.27 1.96 23.66
C ASN A 167 -4.54 0.76 24.30
N THR A 168 -4.82 -0.46 23.84
CA THR A 168 -4.09 -1.64 24.30
C THR A 168 -2.59 -1.54 24.01
N CYS A 169 -2.21 -1.09 22.81
CA CYS A 169 -0.79 -0.89 22.49
C CYS A 169 -0.19 0.26 23.30
N LYS A 170 -0.95 1.35 23.51
CA LYS A 170 -0.55 2.47 24.37
C LYS A 170 -0.29 2.02 25.81
N GLU A 171 -1.11 1.13 26.35
CA GLU A 171 -0.90 0.55 27.68
C GLU A 171 0.34 -0.35 27.72
N VAL A 172 0.48 -1.25 26.74
CA VAL A 172 1.61 -2.20 26.69
C VAL A 172 2.97 -1.50 26.72
N ILE A 173 3.14 -0.39 25.99
CA ILE A 173 4.42 0.34 25.96
C ILE A 173 4.79 0.99 27.30
N THR A 174 3.84 1.14 28.22
CA THR A 174 4.09 1.67 29.57
C THR A 174 4.49 0.59 30.59
N TRP A 175 4.33 -0.68 30.24
CA TRP A 175 4.66 -1.78 31.16
C TRP A 175 6.17 -1.93 31.34
N PRO A 176 6.62 -2.53 32.46
CA PRO A 176 8.01 -2.95 32.62
C PRO A 176 8.48 -3.87 31.47
N GLU A 177 9.75 -3.77 31.09
CA GLU A 177 10.35 -4.49 29.96
C GLU A 177 10.14 -6.02 30.01
N GLU A 178 10.14 -6.60 31.21
CA GLU A 178 9.83 -8.03 31.41
C GLU A 178 8.41 -8.39 30.97
N LYS A 179 7.42 -7.56 31.32
CA LYS A 179 6.02 -7.76 30.92
C LYS A 179 5.85 -7.53 29.42
N GLN A 180 6.50 -6.51 28.86
CA GLN A 180 6.50 -6.30 27.41
C GLN A 180 7.09 -7.50 26.66
N SER A 181 8.20 -8.05 27.16
CA SER A 181 8.85 -9.24 26.60
C SER A 181 7.96 -10.48 26.65
N GLN A 182 7.27 -10.72 27.77
CA GLN A 182 6.30 -11.80 27.90
C GLN A 182 5.12 -11.63 26.92
N TRP A 183 4.57 -10.42 26.81
CA TRP A 183 3.49 -10.10 25.88
C TRP A 183 3.91 -10.36 24.42
N ARG A 184 5.11 -9.91 24.04
CA ARG A 184 5.69 -10.16 22.70
C ARG A 184 5.82 -11.65 22.39
N ARG A 185 6.27 -12.44 23.36
CA ARG A 185 6.40 -13.89 23.21
C ARG A 185 5.04 -14.56 23.04
N GLN A 186 4.08 -14.26 23.92
CA GLN A 186 2.72 -14.81 23.85
C GLN A 186 2.04 -14.50 22.51
N ARG A 187 2.21 -13.27 22.02
CA ARG A 187 1.68 -12.86 20.70
C ARG A 187 2.32 -13.65 19.56
N LYS A 188 3.65 -13.81 19.53
CA LYS A 188 4.33 -14.65 18.52
C LYS A 188 3.86 -16.10 18.54
N GLU A 189 3.65 -16.66 19.73
CA GLU A 189 3.11 -18.02 19.89
C GLU A 189 1.67 -18.12 19.35
N ALA A 190 0.83 -17.11 19.58
CA ALA A 190 -0.53 -17.04 19.04
C ALA A 190 -0.56 -16.90 17.50
N GLU A 191 0.31 -16.08 16.92
CA GLU A 191 0.46 -15.91 15.47
C GLU A 191 0.95 -17.21 14.80
N ALA A 192 1.90 -17.91 15.43
CA ALA A 192 2.39 -19.19 14.93
C ALA A 192 1.30 -20.29 14.96
N LYS A 193 0.45 -20.31 16.00
CA LYS A 193 -0.64 -21.28 16.14
C LYS A 193 -1.80 -21.02 15.18
N SER A 194 -2.13 -19.77 14.93
CA SER A 194 -3.25 -19.39 14.05
C SER A 194 -2.87 -19.45 12.56
N GLY A 195 -1.57 -19.49 12.22
CA GLY A 195 -1.09 -19.34 10.84
C GLY A 195 -1.31 -17.92 10.27
N GLN A 196 -2.06 -17.09 10.99
CA GLN A 196 -2.28 -15.69 10.72
C GLN A 196 -1.25 -14.89 11.51
N ARG A 197 -0.19 -14.46 10.83
CA ARG A 197 0.58 -13.33 11.35
C ARG A 197 -0.41 -12.18 11.54
N ASN A 198 -0.33 -11.41 12.62
CA ASN A 198 -0.94 -10.07 12.68
C ASN A 198 -0.17 -9.11 11.74
N VAL A 199 0.04 -9.54 10.50
CA VAL A 199 -0.27 -8.72 9.36
C VAL A 199 -1.77 -8.43 9.51
N PHE A 200 -2.15 -7.46 10.35
CA PHE A 200 -3.28 -6.64 9.94
C PHE A 200 -2.95 -6.32 8.50
N ARG A 201 -3.73 -6.89 7.56
CA ARG A 201 -3.58 -6.72 6.11
C ARG A 201 -3.06 -5.31 5.91
N LYS A 202 -1.76 -5.12 5.62
CA LYS A 202 -1.10 -3.84 5.90
C LYS A 202 -1.91 -2.72 5.24
N GLY A 203 -2.55 -1.86 6.02
CA GLY A 203 -3.45 -0.80 5.52
C GLY A 203 -4.97 -1.09 5.52
N ARG A 204 -5.45 -2.34 5.58
CA ARG A 204 -6.89 -2.63 5.71
C ARG A 204 -7.31 -2.56 7.17
N PHE A 205 -7.55 -1.35 7.64
CA PHE A 205 -8.32 -1.17 8.87
C PHE A 205 -9.74 -1.69 8.60
N PRO A 206 -10.30 -2.56 9.44
CA PRO A 206 -11.72 -2.86 9.34
C PRO A 206 -12.49 -1.54 9.45
N ASP A 207 -13.54 -1.37 8.65
CA ASP A 207 -14.42 -0.18 8.54
C ASP A 207 -15.08 0.27 9.87
N ASN A 208 -14.69 -0.31 11.01
CA ASN A 208 -15.37 -0.29 12.28
C ASN A 208 -14.47 0.14 13.46
N VAL A 209 -13.56 1.10 13.28
CA VAL A 209 -13.17 1.97 14.40
C VAL A 209 -14.05 3.22 14.35
N LYS A 210 -15.37 3.01 14.43
CA LYS A 210 -16.32 4.09 14.63
C LYS A 210 -16.34 4.46 16.10
N HIS A 211 -15.91 5.68 16.36
CA HIS A 211 -16.32 6.60 17.42
C HIS A 211 -16.99 5.98 18.67
N ALA A 212 -16.21 5.87 19.74
CA ALA A 212 -16.68 6.00 21.11
C ALA A 212 -15.58 6.67 21.95
#